data_AF-A0A7Y5C487-F1
#
_entry.id   AF-A0A7Y5C487-F1
#
_cell.length_a   1.000
_cell.length_b   1.000
_cell.length_c   1.000
_cell.angle_alpha   90.00
_cell.angle_beta   90.00
_cell.angle_gamma   90.00
#
_symmetry.space_group_name_H-M   'P 1'
#
loop_
_entity.id
_entity.type
_entity.pdbx_description
1 polymer ?
#
loop_
_entity_poly.entity_id
_entity_poly.type
_entity_poly.pdbx_seq_one_letter_code
_entity_poly.pdbx_strand_id
1 'polypeptide(L)'
;MKIENIISALLLFYILCSCNMKEERMPDEILNEKEMVALMSDMQLAEAIVKLQVNRVDSTSFFTDSLFSQVFKKHNVSKEKFKKNFDYYNSNPVLMEEIYNQVIEKLSEEQAGLKGEVQKEE
;
A
#
# COMPACT_ATOMS: atom_id res chain seq x y z
N MET A 1 -36.25 29.45 13.53
CA MET A 1 -34.79 29.32 13.76
C MET A 1 -34.11 30.28 12.80
N LYS A 2 -33.53 31.39 13.30
CA LYS A 2 -32.97 32.44 12.43
C LYS A 2 -31.75 31.88 11.67
N ILE A 3 -31.54 32.32 10.43
CA ILE A 3 -30.40 31.91 9.59
C ILE A 3 -29.07 32.12 10.31
N GLU A 4 -28.98 33.15 11.15
CA GLU A 4 -27.83 33.44 12.02
C GLU A 4 -27.48 32.29 12.97
N ASN A 5 -28.48 31.57 13.48
CA ASN A 5 -28.28 30.40 14.35
C ASN A 5 -27.77 29.18 13.57
N ILE A 6 -28.12 29.06 12.28
CA ILE A 6 -27.67 27.97 11.40
C ILE A 6 -26.20 28.18 11.01
N ILE A 7 -25.81 29.42 10.71
CA ILE A 7 -24.42 29.77 10.39
C ILE A 7 -23.52 29.52 11.61
N SER A 8 -23.98 29.91 12.81
CA SER A 8 -23.24 29.65 14.05
C SER A 8 -23.07 28.15 14.32
N ALA A 9 -24.10 27.33 14.08
CA ALA A 9 -24.03 25.88 14.23
C ALA A 9 -23.11 25.21 13.20
N LEU A 10 -23.10 25.66 11.94
CA LEU A 10 -22.21 25.17 10.89
C LEU A 10 -20.74 25.53 11.17
N LEU A 11 -20.48 26.73 11.70
CA LEU A 11 -19.13 27.14 12.09
C LEU A 11 -18.59 26.28 13.26
N LEU A 12 -19.45 25.96 14.23
CA LEU A 12 -19.10 25.09 15.36
C LEU A 12 -18.82 23.64 14.92
N PHE A 13 -19.58 23.14 13.94
CA PHE A 13 -19.35 21.81 13.34
C PHE A 13 -18.02 21.73 12.58
N TYR A 14 -17.63 22.82 11.89
CA TYR A 14 -16.34 22.88 11.17
C TYR A 14 -15.14 22.81 12.12
N ILE A 15 -15.25 23.38 13.33
CA ILE A 15 -14.18 23.33 14.35
C ILE A 15 -14.05 21.92 14.92
N LEU A 16 -15.16 21.20 15.11
CA LEU A 16 -15.15 19.82 15.64
C LEU A 16 -14.65 18.78 14.61
N CYS A 17 -14.75 19.07 13.31
CA CYS A 17 -14.10 18.26 12.26
C CYS A 17 -12.60 18.55 12.08
N SER A 18 -12.03 19.56 12.75
CA SER A 18 -10.59 19.85 12.72
C SER A 18 -9.79 18.98 13.72
N CYS A 19 -10.30 17.79 14.02
CA CYS A 19 -9.52 16.74 14.68
C CYS A 19 -8.53 16.21 13.66
N ASN A 20 -7.49 16.99 13.39
CA ASN A 20 -6.30 16.54 12.72
C ASN A 20 -5.71 15.44 13.59
N MET A 21 -5.89 14.20 13.11
CA MET A 21 -5.11 13.05 13.51
C MET A 21 -3.67 13.53 13.60
N LYS A 22 -3.08 13.49 14.80
CA LYS A 22 -1.65 13.71 14.96
C LYS A 22 -0.96 12.50 14.34
N GLU A 23 -0.90 12.48 13.01
CA GLU A 23 0.12 11.74 12.31
C GLU A 23 1.43 12.34 12.78
N GLU A 24 2.17 11.57 13.55
CA GLU A 24 3.58 11.79 13.77
C GLU A 24 4.18 11.96 12.38
N ARG A 25 4.52 13.20 12.02
CA ARG A 25 4.91 13.53 10.64
C ARG A 25 6.21 12.79 10.36
N MET A 26 6.09 11.60 9.79
CA MET A 26 7.19 10.95 9.10
C MET A 26 7.74 11.97 8.09
N PRO A 27 9.07 12.02 7.87
CA PRO A 27 9.60 12.84 6.80
C PRO A 27 8.81 12.53 5.53
N ASP A 28 8.39 13.52 4.73
CA ASP A 28 7.49 13.38 3.56
C ASP A 28 7.93 12.28 2.54
N GLU A 29 9.13 11.75 2.71
CA GLU A 29 9.76 10.71 1.93
C GLU A 29 9.58 9.28 2.48
N ILE A 30 9.18 9.08 3.74
CA ILE A 30 8.94 7.77 4.35
C ILE A 30 7.44 7.45 4.35
N LEU A 31 7.09 6.35 3.71
CA LEU A 31 5.76 5.75 3.70
C LEU A 31 5.40 5.27 5.09
N ASN A 32 4.15 5.48 5.50
CA ASN A 32 3.66 4.84 6.71
C ASN A 32 3.50 3.33 6.51
N GLU A 33 3.32 2.58 7.60
CA GLU A 33 3.26 1.12 7.55
C GLU A 33 2.19 0.59 6.60
N LYS A 34 1.00 1.20 6.59
CA LYS A 34 -0.11 0.77 5.71
C LYS A 34 0.25 0.94 4.24
N GLU A 35 0.85 2.07 3.89
CA GLU A 35 1.33 2.34 2.53
C GLU A 35 2.43 1.35 2.13
N MET A 36 3.37 1.07 3.04
CA MET A 36 4.47 0.13 2.80
C MET A 36 3.96 -1.31 2.65
N VAL A 37 3.02 -1.76 3.49
CA VAL A 37 2.37 -3.08 3.38
C VAL A 37 1.63 -3.20 2.05
N ALA A 38 0.90 -2.18 1.63
CA ALA A 38 0.18 -2.19 0.35
C ALA A 38 1.16 -2.27 -0.84
N LEU A 39 2.22 -1.46 -0.83
CA LEU A 39 3.25 -1.45 -1.85
C LEU A 39 4.01 -2.79 -1.93
N MET A 40 4.42 -3.32 -0.77
CA MET A 40 5.14 -4.59 -0.69
C MET A 40 4.28 -5.78 -1.12
N SER A 41 2.98 -5.78 -0.80
CA SER A 41 2.06 -6.83 -1.26
C SER A 41 1.99 -6.89 -2.79
N ASP A 42 1.79 -5.74 -3.44
CA ASP A 42 1.78 -5.69 -4.91
C ASP A 42 3.15 -6.01 -5.53
N MET A 43 4.25 -5.66 -4.84
CA MET A 43 5.59 -6.03 -5.27
C MET A 43 5.80 -7.55 -5.22
N GLN A 44 5.33 -8.24 -4.16
CA GLN A 44 5.41 -9.69 -4.04
C GLN A 44 4.56 -10.41 -5.11
N LEU A 45 3.38 -9.87 -5.42
CA LEU A 45 2.55 -10.38 -6.52
C LEU A 45 3.25 -10.20 -7.88
N ALA A 46 3.83 -9.03 -8.12
CA ALA A 46 4.60 -8.77 -9.34
C ALA A 46 5.80 -9.73 -9.47
N GLU A 47 6.53 -9.95 -8.38
CA GLU A 47 7.65 -10.89 -8.34
C GLU A 47 7.19 -12.33 -8.61
N ALA A 48 6.05 -12.75 -8.06
CA ALA A 48 5.46 -14.06 -8.34
C ALA A 48 5.11 -14.22 -9.83
N ILE A 49 4.50 -13.20 -10.45
CA ILE A 49 4.20 -13.19 -11.89
C ILE A 49 5.47 -13.32 -12.72
N VAL A 50 6.50 -12.54 -12.40
CA VAL A 50 7.81 -12.61 -13.07
C VAL A 50 8.38 -14.01 -12.95
N LYS A 51 8.42 -14.59 -11.75
CA LYS A 51 8.93 -15.95 -11.51
C LYS A 51 8.18 -17.01 -12.31
N LEU A 52 6.87 -16.88 -12.47
CA LEU A 52 6.06 -17.78 -13.30
C LEU A 52 6.34 -17.62 -14.80
N GLN A 53 6.69 -16.42 -15.25
CA GLN A 53 6.98 -16.11 -16.65
C GLN A 53 8.44 -16.33 -17.08
N VAL A 54 9.42 -16.25 -16.16
CA VAL A 54 10.84 -16.50 -16.45
C VAL A 54 11.06 -17.89 -17.06
N ASN A 55 10.21 -18.86 -16.71
CA ASN A 55 10.25 -20.20 -17.30
C ASN A 55 9.69 -20.28 -18.74
N ARG A 56 9.27 -19.16 -19.35
CA ARG A 56 8.53 -19.13 -20.62
C ARG A 56 9.10 -18.19 -21.69
N VAL A 57 9.99 -17.24 -21.36
CA VAL A 57 10.43 -16.19 -22.30
C VAL A 57 11.89 -15.79 -22.06
N ASP A 58 12.69 -15.59 -23.13
CA ASP A 58 14.10 -15.17 -23.04
C ASP A 58 14.29 -13.67 -22.69
N SER A 59 13.25 -12.83 -22.79
CA SER A 59 13.29 -11.38 -22.55
C SER A 59 12.80 -10.94 -21.15
N THR A 60 13.11 -11.74 -20.13
CA THR A 60 12.61 -11.60 -18.75
C THR A 60 12.90 -10.24 -18.10
N SER A 61 14.04 -9.61 -18.41
CA SER A 61 14.44 -8.33 -17.81
C SER A 61 13.49 -7.18 -18.15
N PHE A 62 13.11 -7.04 -19.43
CA PHE A 62 12.22 -5.94 -19.85
C PHE A 62 10.81 -6.11 -19.27
N PHE A 63 10.31 -7.35 -19.26
CA PHE A 63 9.01 -7.66 -18.66
C PHE A 63 8.99 -7.34 -17.15
N THR A 64 10.07 -7.71 -16.43
CA THR A 64 10.23 -7.44 -15.00
C THR A 64 10.23 -5.94 -14.70
N ASP A 65 11.02 -5.16 -15.44
CA ASP A 65 11.09 -3.70 -15.25
C ASP A 65 9.74 -3.02 -15.54
N SER A 66 9.03 -3.47 -16.58
CA SER A 66 7.71 -2.97 -16.92
C SER A 66 6.68 -3.25 -15.83
N LEU A 67 6.72 -4.45 -15.23
CA LEU A 67 5.76 -4.84 -14.20
C LEU A 67 6.01 -4.09 -12.88
N PHE A 68 7.26 -3.98 -12.44
CA PHE A 68 7.60 -3.19 -11.25
C PHE A 68 7.30 -1.70 -11.45
N SER A 69 7.51 -1.17 -12.65
CA SER A 69 7.11 0.21 -13.00
C SER A 69 5.60 0.43 -12.84
N GLN A 70 4.77 -0.57 -13.15
CA GLN A 70 3.32 -0.48 -12.96
C GLN A 70 2.94 -0.46 -11.47
N VAL A 71 3.60 -1.27 -10.63
CA VAL A 71 3.41 -1.24 -9.17
C VAL A 71 3.75 0.15 -8.62
N PHE A 72 4.91 0.69 -8.99
CA PHE A 72 5.34 2.03 -8.60
C PHE A 72 4.33 3.12 -8.97
N LYS A 73 3.79 3.07 -10.20
CA LYS A 73 2.72 3.98 -10.64
C LYS A 73 1.45 3.84 -9.82
N LYS A 74 1.00 2.60 -9.54
CA LYS A 74 -0.20 2.33 -8.74
C LYS A 74 -0.13 2.97 -7.35
N HIS A 75 1.06 2.94 -6.75
CA HIS A 75 1.30 3.49 -5.40
C HIS A 75 1.79 4.94 -5.39
N ASN A 76 1.93 5.59 -6.56
CA ASN A 76 2.51 6.92 -6.68
C ASN A 76 3.90 7.05 -6.01
N VAL A 77 4.74 6.02 -6.19
CA VAL A 77 6.07 5.89 -5.59
C VAL A 77 7.10 5.79 -6.70
N SER A 78 8.21 6.54 -6.62
CA SER A 78 9.33 6.37 -7.54
C SER A 78 10.20 5.18 -7.13
N LYS A 79 11.03 4.65 -8.03
CA LYS A 79 11.98 3.57 -7.71
C LYS A 79 12.94 3.97 -6.58
N GLU A 80 13.38 5.23 -6.58
CA GLU A 80 14.25 5.82 -5.57
C GLU A 80 13.53 5.93 -4.22
N LYS A 81 12.27 6.40 -4.22
CA LYS A 81 11.46 6.46 -3.01
C LYS A 81 11.18 5.07 -2.44
N PHE A 82 10.89 4.08 -3.29
CA PHE A 82 10.79 2.68 -2.86
C PHE A 82 12.09 2.20 -2.22
N LYS A 83 13.24 2.38 -2.88
CA LYS A 83 14.54 1.98 -2.33
C LYS A 83 14.80 2.62 -0.97
N LYS A 84 14.57 3.93 -0.84
CA LYS A 84 14.75 4.65 0.43
C LYS A 84 13.87 4.08 1.55
N ASN A 85 12.61 3.79 1.23
CA ASN A 85 11.67 3.21 2.18
C ASN A 85 12.04 1.79 2.57
N PHE A 86 12.37 0.96 1.59
CA PHE A 86 12.84 -0.40 1.83
C PHE A 86 14.08 -0.39 2.72
N ASP A 87 15.06 0.46 2.46
CA ASP A 87 16.26 0.61 3.31
C ASP A 87 15.91 1.12 4.72
N TYR A 88 14.95 2.04 4.85
CA TYR A 88 14.46 2.54 6.15
C TYR A 88 13.83 1.42 6.99
N TYR A 89 12.85 0.69 6.44
CA TYR A 89 12.19 -0.41 7.15
C TYR A 89 13.17 -1.54 7.48
N ASN A 90 14.08 -1.89 6.56
CA ASN A 90 15.11 -2.90 6.82
C ASN A 90 16.16 -2.49 7.87
N SER A 91 16.33 -1.19 8.14
CA SER A 91 17.24 -0.74 9.20
C SER A 91 16.78 -1.16 10.60
N ASN A 92 15.51 -1.54 10.76
CA ASN A 92 14.94 -2.08 11.98
C ASN A 92 14.28 -3.45 11.70
N PRO A 93 14.94 -4.57 12.05
CA PRO A 93 14.42 -5.91 11.78
C PRO A 93 13.02 -6.18 12.36
N VAL A 94 12.72 -5.65 13.55
CA VAL A 94 11.40 -5.84 14.20
C VAL A 94 10.31 -5.16 13.39
N LEU A 95 10.57 -3.94 12.91
CA LEU A 95 9.63 -3.20 12.08
C LEU A 95 9.45 -3.87 10.70
N MET A 96 10.52 -4.37 10.09
CA MET A 96 10.42 -5.09 8.82
C MET A 96 9.67 -6.43 8.96
N GLU A 97 9.86 -7.14 10.06
CA GLU A 97 9.12 -8.37 10.37
C GLU A 97 7.61 -8.09 10.46
N GLU A 98 7.22 -7.00 11.13
CA GLU A 98 5.83 -6.57 11.20
C GLU A 98 5.24 -6.25 9.82
N ILE A 99 5.96 -5.52 8.97
CA ILE A 99 5.55 -5.28 7.57
C ILE A 99 5.34 -6.61 6.83
N TYR A 100 6.27 -7.57 6.93
CA TYR A 100 6.14 -8.86 6.25
C TYR A 100 4.96 -9.69 6.78
N ASN A 101 4.74 -9.71 8.09
CA ASN A 101 3.60 -10.42 8.68
C ASN A 101 2.26 -9.86 8.14
N GLN A 102 2.13 -8.54 8.09
CA GLN A 102 0.94 -7.89 7.54
C GLN A 102 0.78 -8.15 6.02
N VAL A 103 1.87 -8.20 5.25
CA VAL A 103 1.84 -8.57 3.84
C VAL A 103 1.34 -10.02 3.66
N ILE A 104 1.83 -10.96 4.47
CA ILE A 104 1.42 -12.36 4.43
C ILE A 104 -0.07 -12.49 4.79
N GLU A 105 -0.53 -11.81 5.83
CA GLU A 105 -1.93 -11.79 6.24
C GLU A 105 -2.82 -11.27 5.11
N LYS A 106 -2.52 -10.09 4.57
CA LYS A 106 -3.26 -9.49 3.46
C LYS A 106 -3.36 -10.42 2.25
N LEU A 107 -2.24 -10.98 1.79
CA LEU A 107 -2.23 -11.88 0.63
C LEU A 107 -2.99 -13.18 0.91
N SER A 108 -2.97 -13.67 2.15
CA SER A 108 -3.73 -14.86 2.56
C SER A 108 -5.24 -14.60 2.56
N GLU A 109 -5.67 -13.43 3.05
CA GLU A 109 -7.06 -12.99 3.00
C GLU A 109 -7.56 -12.83 1.56
N GLU A 110 -6.79 -12.16 0.70
CA GLU A 110 -7.09 -12.02 -0.73
C GLU A 110 -7.22 -13.39 -1.40
N GLN A 111 -6.31 -14.33 -1.12
CA GLN A 111 -6.37 -15.69 -1.65
C GLN A 111 -7.62 -16.44 -1.17
N ALA A 112 -7.99 -16.30 0.11
CA ALA A 112 -9.18 -16.94 0.66
C ALA A 112 -10.47 -16.38 0.02
N GLY A 113 -10.52 -15.07 -0.19
CA GLY A 113 -11.62 -14.40 -0.90
C GLY A 113 -11.81 -14.94 -2.31
N LEU A 114 -10.73 -15.03 -3.09
CA LEU A 114 -10.77 -15.55 -4.46
C LEU A 114 -11.25 -17.02 -4.50
N LYS A 115 -10.81 -17.87 -3.58
CA LYS A 115 -11.29 -19.28 -3.50
C LYS A 115 -12.78 -19.35 -3.21
N GLY A 116 -13.29 -18.47 -2.35
CA GLY A 116 -14.71 -18.41 -2.01
C GLY A 116 -15.59 -17.88 -3.15
N GLU A 117 -15.05 -17.03 -4.03
CA GLU A 117 -15.73 -16.56 -5.25
C GLU A 117 -15.81 -17.67 -6.32
N VAL A 118 -14.69 -18.35 -6.59
CA VAL A 118 -14.64 -19.46 -7.56
C VAL A 118 -15.61 -20.58 -7.18
N GLN A 119 -15.74 -20.91 -5.90
CA GLN A 119 -16.69 -21.94 -5.42
C GLN A 119 -18.17 -21.53 -5.48
N LYS A 120 -18.49 -20.24 -5.67
CA LYS A 120 -19.88 -19.77 -5.84
C LYS A 120 -20.33 -19.74 -7.30
N GLU A 121 -19.38 -19.76 -8.22
CA GLU A 121 -19.63 -19.76 -9.67
C GLU A 121 -19.73 -21.18 -10.26
N GLU A 122 -19.42 -22.21 -9.47
CA GLU A 122 -19.62 -23.64 -9.76
C GLU A 122 -20.97 -24.16 -9.20
#